data_AF-A0A1G7M8P6-F1
#
_entry.id   AF-A0A1G7M8P6-F1
#
_cell.length_a   1.000
_cell.length_b   1.000
_cell.length_c   1.000
_cell.angle_alpha   90.00
_cell.angle_beta   90.00
_cell.angle_gamma   90.00
#
_symmetry.space_group_name_H-M   'P 1'
#
loop_
_entity.id
_entity.type
_entity.pdbx_description
1 polymer ?
#
loop_
_entity_poly.entity_id
_entity_poly.type
_entity_poly.pdbx_seq_one_letter_code
_entity_poly.pdbx_strand_id
1 'polypeptide(L)' 'MRFVQMEMLPSGTALVDIDKLTHAIPEGEGSRLFLGAQHIDVPHSLAELENILAGRDRRDNGENSRAGFGMR' A
#
# COMPACT_ATOMS: atom_id res chain seq x y z
N MET A 1 -7.01 -14.48 3.20
CA MET A 1 -7.63 -13.16 3.38
C MET A 1 -6.83 -12.40 4.41
N ARG A 2 -5.99 -11.49 3.92
CA ARG A 2 -5.16 -10.59 4.74
C ARG A 2 -5.69 -9.18 4.59
N PHE A 3 -6.03 -8.54 5.70
CA PHE A 3 -6.53 -7.18 5.70
C PHE A 3 -5.54 -6.24 6.34
N VAL A 4 -5.48 -5.01 5.85
CA VAL A 4 -4.73 -3.93 6.47
C VAL A 4 -5.58 -2.69 6.56
N GLN A 5 -5.51 -2.03 7.71
CA GLN A 5 -6.16 -0.76 7.91
C GLN A 5 -5.23 0.36 7.40
N MET A 6 -5.73 1.21 6.51
CA MET A 6 -4.94 2.25 5.87
C MET A 6 -5.67 3.58 5.85
N GLU A 7 -4.93 4.68 5.96
CA GLU A 7 -5.47 6.01 5.75
C GLU A 7 -5.81 6.19 4.27
N MET A 8 -6.88 6.94 3.99
CA MET A 8 -7.32 7.25 2.63
C MET A 8 -7.49 8.76 2.43
N LEU A 9 -7.33 9.21 1.20
CA LEU A 9 -7.57 10.58 0.78
C LEU A 9 -9.03 10.74 0.30
N PRO A 10 -9.66 11.92 0.48
CA PRO A 10 -9.12 13.10 1.18
C PRO A 10 -9.09 12.96 2.70
N SER A 11 -9.91 12.09 3.29
CA SER A 11 -9.82 11.74 4.72
C SER A 11 -10.51 10.42 5.03
N GLY A 12 -10.07 9.76 6.10
CA GLY A 12 -10.68 8.56 6.66
C GLY A 12 -9.74 7.37 6.68
N THR A 13 -10.30 6.21 7.01
CA THR A 13 -9.55 4.97 7.14
C THR A 13 -10.33 3.85 6.48
N ALA A 14 -9.68 3.06 5.65
CA ALA A 14 -10.25 1.93 4.95
C ALA A 14 -9.62 0.62 5.44
N LEU A 15 -10.43 -0.44 5.52
CA LEU A 15 -9.93 -1.80 5.68
C LEU A 15 -9.75 -2.40 4.28
N VAL A 16 -8.50 -2.61 3.88
CA VAL A 16 -8.12 -3.06 2.54
C VAL A 16 -7.82 -4.55 2.57
N ASP A 17 -8.48 -5.31 1.70
CA ASP A 17 -8.12 -6.72 1.44
C ASP A 17 -6.89 -6.77 0.53
N ILE A 18 -5.74 -7.12 1.10
CA ILE A 18 -4.46 -7.18 0.39
C ILE A 18 -4.53 -8.20 -0.74
N ASP A 19 -5.28 -9.29 -0.55
CA ASP A 19 -5.36 -10.36 -1.55
C ASP A 19 -6.15 -9.91 -2.80
N LYS A 20 -6.82 -8.75 -2.75
CA LYS A 20 -7.51 -8.12 -3.90
C LYS A 20 -6.72 -6.97 -4.54
N LEU A 21 -5.58 -6.57 -3.95
CA LEU A 21 -4.73 -5.54 -4.52
C LEU A 21 -4.05 -6.08 -5.77
N THR A 22 -4.21 -5.36 -6.88
CA THR A 22 -3.64 -5.76 -8.18
C THR A 22 -2.32 -5.04 -8.44
N HIS A 23 -2.30 -3.72 -8.23
CA HIS A 23 -1.12 -2.88 -8.36
C HIS A 23 -1.33 -1.56 -7.62
N ALA A 24 -0.25 -0.81 -7.45
CA ALA A 24 -0.25 0.55 -6.92
C ALA A 24 0.60 1.45 -7.81
N ILE A 25 0.22 2.71 -7.94
CA ILE A 25 0.98 3.73 -8.67
C ILE A 25 1.17 4.98 -7.80
N PRO A 26 2.23 5.78 -8.01
CA PRO A 26 2.36 7.08 -7.36
C PRO A 26 1.26 8.03 -7.86
N GLU A 27 0.65 8.81 -6.96
CA GLU A 27 -0.37 9.81 -7.28
C GLU A 27 -0.20 11.01 -6.33
N GLY A 28 0.22 12.16 -6.88
CA GLY A 28 0.51 13.35 -6.06
C GLY A 28 1.59 13.08 -5.01
N GLU A 29 1.31 13.39 -3.74
CA GLU A 29 2.20 13.10 -2.60
C GLU A 29 2.01 11.68 -2.03
N GLY A 30 1.05 10.91 -2.56
CA GLY A 30 0.70 9.58 -2.08
C GLY A 30 0.73 8.52 -3.18
N SER A 31 -0.17 7.56 -3.07
CA SER A 31 -0.33 6.49 -4.05
C SER A 31 -1.78 6.16 -4.30
N ARG A 32 -2.08 5.61 -5.47
CA ARG A 32 -3.37 5.03 -5.83
C ARG A 32 -3.27 3.52 -5.83
N LEU A 33 -4.10 2.86 -5.02
CA LEU A 33 -4.21 1.42 -4.90
C LEU A 33 -5.33 0.91 -5.81
N PHE A 34 -5.10 -0.13 -6.61
CA PHE A 34 -6.11 -0.70 -7.50
C PHE A 34 -6.60 -2.07 -7.03
N LEU A 35 -7.92 -2.19 -6.84
CA LEU A 35 -8.62 -3.41 -6.43
C LEU A 35 -9.62 -3.82 -7.51
N GLY A 36 -9.17 -4.65 -8.46
CA GLY A 36 -9.96 -4.97 -9.65
C GLY A 36 -10.25 -3.69 -10.47
N ALA A 37 -11.54 -3.35 -10.62
CA ALA A 37 -11.98 -2.14 -11.33
C ALA A 37 -12.12 -0.90 -10.42
N GLN A 38 -11.84 -1.02 -9.13
CA GLN A 38 -11.91 0.07 -8.15
C GLN A 38 -10.52 0.56 -7.77
N HIS A 39 -10.45 1.77 -7.21
CA HIS A 39 -9.22 2.33 -6.68
C HIS A 39 -9.48 3.13 -5.40
N ILE A 40 -8.43 3.28 -4.59
CA ILE A 40 -8.41 4.09 -3.38
C ILE A 40 -7.10 4.88 -3.36
N ASP A 41 -7.20 6.18 -3.13
CA ASP A 41 -6.03 7.04 -2.97
C ASP A 41 -5.62 7.07 -1.49
N VAL A 42 -4.33 6.91 -1.22
CA VAL A 42 -3.76 6.80 0.12
C VAL A 42 -2.58 7.75 0.29
N PRO A 43 -2.38 8.37 1.48
CA PRO A 43 -1.29 9.32 1.73
C PRO A 43 0.02 8.61 2.05
N HIS A 44 0.34 7.54 1.31
CA HIS A 44 1.53 6.71 1.53
C HIS A 44 2.29 6.58 0.22
N SER A 45 3.60 6.74 0.27
CA SER A 45 4.48 6.44 -0.85
C SER A 45 4.52 4.94 -1.15
N LEU A 46 4.96 4.55 -2.35
CA LEU A 46 5.11 3.13 -2.70
C LEU A 46 6.06 2.37 -1.76
N ALA A 47 7.13 3.02 -1.29
CA ALA A 47 8.08 2.41 -0.35
C ALA A 47 7.43 2.12 1.01
N GLU A 48 6.66 3.09 1.53
CA GLU A 48 5.89 2.89 2.77
C GLU A 48 4.83 1.80 2.60
N LEU A 49 4.17 1.74 1.44
CA LEU A 49 3.19 0.70 1.13
C LEU A 49 3.84 -0.68 1.12
N GLU A 50 5.04 -0.84 0.56
CA GLU A 50 5.74 -2.12 0.58
C GLU A 50 5.92 -2.64 2.02
N ASN A 51 6.27 -1.75 2.95
CA ASN A 51 6.40 -2.10 4.36
C ASN A 51 5.07 -2.44 5.01
N ILE A 52 4.04 -1.60 4.80
CA ILE A 52 2.72 -1.80 5.38
C ILE A 52 2.09 -3.13 4.89
N LEU A 53 2.20 -3.41 3.60
CA LEU A 53 1.67 -4.64 2.99
C LEU A 53 2.46 -5.90 3.41
N ALA A 54 3.75 -5.74 3.74
CA ALA A 54 4.56 -6.79 4.33
C ALA A 54 4.29 -6.99 5.84
N GLY A 55 3.41 -6.18 6.45
CA GLY A 55 3.17 -6.20 7.90
C GLY A 55 4.36 -5.73 8.73
N ARG A 56 5.26 -4.93 8.12
CA ARG A 56 6.43 -4.34 8.77
C ARG A 56 6.13 -2.92 9.25
N ASP A 57 7.02 -2.39 10.07
CA ASP A 57 6.96 -0.98 10.43
C ASP A 57 7.05 -0.12 9.15
N ARG A 58 6.21 0.91 9.05
CA ARG A 58 6.13 1.78 7.85
C ARG A 58 7.50 2.37 7.48
N ARG A 59 8.35 2.66 8.47
CA ARG A 59 9.69 3.27 8.30
C ARG A 59 10.82 2.26 8.21
N ASP A 60 10.51 0.96 8.09
CA ASP A 60 11.53 -0.07 7.94
C ASP A 60 12.28 0.10 6.59
N ASN A 61 13.60 -0.01 6.58
CA ASN A 61 14.43 0.17 5.38
C ASN A 61 14.42 -1.05 4.44
N GLY A 62 13.51 -2.01 4.66
CA GLY A 62 13.26 -3.05 3.69
C GLY A 62 14.30 -4.18 3.66
N GLU A 63 15.22 -4.26 4.63
CA GLU A 63 16.36 -5.20 4.63
C GLU A 63 15.97 -6.69 4.49
N ASN A 64 14.70 -7.05 4.74
CA ASN A 64 14.16 -8.39 4.55
C ASN A 64 12.89 -8.44 3.67
N SER A 65 12.76 -7.55 2.68
CA SER A 65 11.52 -7.42 1.89
C SER A 65 11.21 -8.67 1.07
N ARG A 66 10.05 -9.27 1.34
CA ARG A 66 9.47 -10.39 0.58
C ARG A 66 8.24 -9.98 -0.23
N ALA A 67 7.85 -8.69 -0.20
CA ALA A 67 6.66 -8.18 -0.85
C ALA A 67 6.85 -7.89 -2.35
N GLY A 68 8.08 -7.98 -2.88
CA GLY A 68 8.33 -8.04 -4.31
C GLY A 68 8.20 -6.72 -5.07
N PHE A 69 8.20 -5.57 -4.39
CA PHE A 69 8.17 -4.25 -5.02
C PHE A 69 9.56 -3.59 -5.12
N GLY A 70 10.57 -4.14 -4.44
CA GLY A 70 11.97 -3.76 -4.64
C GLY A 70 12.42 -3.99 -6.10
N MET A 71 12.60 -2.89 -6.83
CA MET A 71 13.24 -2.89 -8.14
C MET A 71 14.60 -3.60 -8.07
N ARG A 72 14.84 -4.49 -9.05
CA ARG A 72 16.18 -4.81 -9.50
C ARG A 72 16.79 -3.61 -10.23
#